data_AF-A0A538J768-F1
#
_entry.id   AF-A0A538J768-F1
#
_cell.length_a   1.000
_cell.length_b   1.000
_cell.length_c   1.000
_cell.angle_alpha   90.00
_cell.angle_beta   90.00
_cell.angle_gamma   90.00
#
_symmetry.space_group_name_H-M   'P 1'
#
loop_
_entity.id
_entity.type
_entity.pdbx_description
1 polymer ?
#
loop_
_entity_poly.entity_id
_entity_poly.type
_entity_poly.pdbx_seq_one_letter_code
_entity_poly.pdbx_strand_id
1 'polypeptide(L)'
;MTCRFRRALAAVALVSTTVGVVATSSPADAYPSANVELSGHGWGHGRGLGQWGALGYALDHGWSYGQILDHYYGGTTLGSLGGDPLLGVRLTRLDGRETAVMQDRGLLQTNAAFGSFVALRARRVGPNLFVVEHGPGCGGPWTQLTLASGPVNFASAVDPGDDQTLMVQACEPDGTRRYLRGTVFAFDDGGNQRSVNRLAMEGYLRGVVPRESPASWGSLGGGAGMHALFAQAVAARSYAASEHRYPYANTCDTTACQV
;
A
#
# COMPACT_ATOMS: atom_id res chain seq x y z
N MET A 1 -3.26 61.52 86.14
CA MET A 1 -4.01 60.25 86.04
C MET A 1 -4.03 59.81 84.58
N THR A 2 -3.49 58.60 84.32
CA THR A 2 -3.60 57.73 83.12
C THR A 2 -3.66 58.38 81.72
N CYS A 3 -2.61 58.35 80.89
CA CYS A 3 -2.10 57.22 80.07
C CYS A 3 -2.72 57.13 78.65
N ARG A 4 -1.92 57.47 77.63
CA ARG A 4 -1.54 56.67 76.43
C ARG A 4 -1.32 57.56 75.20
N PHE A 5 -0.06 57.67 74.79
CA PHE A 5 0.33 58.03 73.42
C PHE A 5 -0.05 56.90 72.46
N ARG A 6 -0.72 57.23 71.36
CA ARG A 6 -0.76 56.36 70.17
C ARG A 6 -0.30 57.17 68.95
N ARG A 7 0.83 56.73 68.41
CA ARG A 7 1.44 57.21 67.17
C ARG A 7 0.49 56.91 66.00
N ALA A 8 0.21 57.92 65.18
CA ALA A 8 -0.43 57.73 63.89
C ALA A 8 0.57 57.03 62.94
N LEU A 9 0.27 55.79 62.54
CA LEU A 9 0.94 55.14 61.42
C LEU A 9 0.28 55.62 60.13
N ALA A 10 1.00 56.40 59.33
CA ALA A 10 0.65 56.64 57.94
C ALA A 10 0.95 55.36 57.15
N ALA A 11 -0.09 54.68 56.66
CA ALA A 11 0.05 53.57 55.75
C ALA A 11 0.38 54.11 54.36
N VAL A 12 1.62 53.94 53.92
CA VAL A 12 2.03 54.18 52.53
C VAL A 12 1.52 53.01 51.70
N ALA A 13 0.48 53.24 50.89
CA ALA A 13 0.00 52.27 49.91
C ALA A 13 0.96 52.26 48.72
N LEU A 14 1.79 51.21 48.59
CA LEU A 14 2.53 50.94 47.36
C LEU A 14 1.54 50.43 46.31
N VAL A 15 1.19 51.28 45.34
CA VAL A 15 0.56 50.85 44.10
C VAL A 15 1.64 50.18 43.25
N SER A 16 1.63 48.85 43.21
CA SER A 16 2.50 48.09 42.31
C SER A 16 1.85 48.06 40.92
N THR A 17 2.32 48.92 40.02
CA THR A 17 1.94 48.88 38.60
C THR A 17 2.62 47.70 37.94
N THR A 18 1.91 46.58 37.80
CA THR A 18 2.31 45.50 36.91
C THR A 18 2.17 45.98 35.47
N VAL A 19 3.28 46.41 34.88
CA VAL A 19 3.36 46.60 33.42
C VAL A 19 3.27 45.22 32.80
N GLY A 20 2.09 44.85 32.31
CA GLY A 20 1.91 43.67 31.49
C GLY A 20 2.68 43.86 30.17
N VAL A 21 3.81 43.17 30.03
CA VAL A 21 4.51 43.09 28.76
C VAL A 21 3.63 42.26 27.83
N VAL A 22 2.88 42.94 26.96
CA VAL A 22 2.28 42.30 25.79
C VAL A 22 3.45 41.96 24.87
N ALA A 23 3.86 40.69 24.86
CA ALA A 23 4.79 40.19 23.87
C ALA A 23 4.10 40.27 22.50
N THR A 24 4.33 41.35 21.78
CA THR A 24 3.99 41.43 20.36
C THR A 24 4.94 40.48 19.65
N SER A 25 4.42 39.36 19.14
CA SER A 25 5.19 38.51 18.25
C SER A 25 5.58 39.36 17.05
N SER A 26 6.89 39.54 16.82
CA SER A 26 7.36 40.14 15.58
C SER A 26 6.75 39.36 14.41
N PRO A 27 6.22 40.03 13.37
CA PRO A 27 5.80 39.32 12.17
C PRO A 27 6.99 38.50 11.68
N ALA A 28 6.76 37.23 11.33
CA ALA A 28 7.81 36.40 10.77
C ALA A 28 8.41 37.14 9.56
N ASP A 29 9.74 37.19 9.49
CA ASP A 29 10.43 37.79 8.34
C ASP A 29 9.95 37.14 7.06
N ALA A 30 9.71 37.96 6.04
CA ALA A 30 9.34 37.47 4.72
C ALA A 30 10.45 36.54 4.22
N TYR A 31 10.06 35.44 3.56
CA TYR A 31 11.02 34.52 2.96
C TYR A 31 11.97 35.32 2.04
N PRO A 32 13.29 35.10 2.10
CA PRO A 32 14.30 36.00 1.52
C PRO A 32 14.33 36.00 -0.02
N SER A 33 13.36 35.35 -0.66
CA SER A 33 13.23 35.21 -2.10
C SER A 33 11.77 35.44 -2.49
N ALA A 34 11.54 36.13 -3.60
CA ALA A 34 10.23 36.23 -4.23
C ALA A 34 9.70 34.86 -4.71
N ASN A 35 10.60 33.87 -4.81
CA ASN A 35 10.29 32.49 -5.18
C ASN A 35 10.52 31.56 -3.99
N VAL A 36 9.48 30.82 -3.60
CA VAL A 36 9.57 29.68 -2.69
C VAL A 36 9.48 28.42 -3.54
N GLU A 37 10.52 27.59 -3.54
CA GLU A 37 10.44 26.26 -4.14
C GLU A 37 9.97 25.27 -3.08
N LEU A 38 8.77 24.75 -3.27
CA LEU A 38 8.20 23.70 -2.43
C LEU A 38 8.38 22.37 -3.16
N SER A 39 9.22 21.50 -2.62
CA SER A 39 9.33 20.11 -3.08
C SER A 39 8.55 19.22 -2.12
N GLY A 40 7.50 18.58 -2.64
CA GLY A 40 6.70 17.62 -1.90
C GLY A 40 6.20 16.52 -2.83
N HIS A 41 6.10 15.32 -2.31
CA HIS A 41 5.41 14.22 -2.96
C HIS A 41 4.45 13.57 -1.95
N GLY A 42 3.29 13.11 -2.43
CA GLY A 42 2.45 12.18 -1.66
C GLY A 42 3.04 10.77 -1.67
N TRP A 43 2.39 9.83 -0.99
CA TRP A 43 2.66 8.41 -1.26
C TRP A 43 2.09 8.04 -2.64
N GLY A 44 2.63 7.00 -3.28
CA GLY A 44 2.08 6.52 -4.55
C GLY A 44 2.53 7.26 -5.82
N HIS A 45 1.79 7.05 -6.90
CA HIS A 45 2.25 7.39 -8.25
C HIS A 45 1.65 8.67 -8.85
N GLY A 46 1.07 9.53 -8.02
CA GLY A 46 0.59 10.85 -8.42
C GLY A 46 -0.68 10.84 -9.27
N ARG A 47 -1.54 9.81 -9.18
CA ARG A 47 -2.92 9.85 -9.69
C ARG A 47 -3.89 9.51 -8.58
N GLY A 48 -5.10 10.06 -8.66
CA GLY A 48 -6.16 9.84 -7.67
C GLY A 48 -6.33 11.03 -6.73
N LEU A 49 -6.93 10.76 -5.57
CA LEU A 49 -7.25 11.77 -4.56
C LEU A 49 -6.01 12.19 -3.76
N GLY A 50 -5.97 13.44 -3.32
CA GLY A 50 -4.91 13.94 -2.45
C GLY A 50 -5.04 13.33 -1.06
N GLN A 51 -4.10 12.48 -0.65
CA GLN A 51 -4.16 11.73 0.63
C GLN A 51 -4.34 12.64 1.84
N TRP A 52 -3.50 13.67 1.97
CA TRP A 52 -3.59 14.63 3.07
C TRP A 52 -4.84 15.49 2.99
N GLY A 53 -5.29 15.84 1.78
CA GLY A 53 -6.54 16.58 1.61
C GLY A 53 -7.76 15.76 2.02
N ALA A 54 -7.81 14.47 1.64
CA ALA A 54 -8.84 13.55 2.09
C ALA A 54 -8.81 13.33 3.60
N LEU A 55 -7.62 13.23 4.20
CA LEU A 55 -7.47 13.18 5.65
C LEU A 55 -7.97 14.46 6.31
N GLY A 56 -7.59 15.64 5.80
CA GLY A 56 -8.07 16.93 6.31
C GLY A 56 -9.58 17.08 6.23
N TYR A 57 -10.20 16.69 5.11
CA TYR A 57 -11.67 16.65 5.00
C TYR A 57 -12.30 15.74 6.05
N ALA A 58 -11.71 14.58 6.31
CA ALA A 58 -12.20 13.67 7.35
C ALA A 58 -12.04 14.25 8.77
N LEU A 59 -10.87 14.82 9.09
CA LEU A 59 -10.53 15.27 10.44
C LEU A 59 -11.12 16.64 10.79
N ASP A 60 -10.96 17.61 9.90
CA ASP A 60 -11.27 19.02 10.17
C ASP A 60 -12.72 19.37 9.80
N HIS A 61 -13.30 18.64 8.85
CA HIS A 61 -14.65 18.87 8.35
C HIS A 61 -15.62 17.72 8.66
N GLY A 62 -15.15 16.62 9.23
CA GLY A 62 -15.99 15.45 9.56
C GLY A 62 -16.61 14.79 8.33
N TRP A 63 -16.00 14.94 7.14
CA TRP A 63 -16.57 14.40 5.92
C TRP A 63 -16.56 12.87 5.92
N SER A 64 -17.69 12.31 5.49
CA SER A 64 -17.77 10.89 5.15
C SER A 64 -16.94 10.57 3.92
N TYR A 65 -16.56 9.30 3.75
CA TYR A 65 -15.83 8.85 2.57
C TYR A 65 -16.59 9.15 1.26
N GLY A 66 -17.93 9.12 1.29
CA GLY A 66 -18.76 9.47 0.13
C GLY A 66 -18.61 10.93 -0.27
N GLN A 67 -18.59 11.86 0.69
CA GLN A 67 -18.37 13.29 0.40
C GLN A 67 -16.95 13.55 -0.11
N ILE A 68 -15.96 12.85 0.45
CA ILE A 68 -14.58 12.91 -0.06
C ILE A 68 -14.52 12.42 -1.50
N LEU A 69 -15.14 11.28 -1.81
CA LEU A 69 -15.18 10.74 -3.17
C LEU A 69 -15.91 11.67 -4.15
N ASP A 70 -17.07 12.23 -3.75
CA ASP A 70 -17.82 13.17 -4.59
C ASP A 70 -17.03 14.44 -4.90
N HIS A 71 -16.23 14.92 -3.94
CA HIS A 71 -15.35 16.06 -4.16
C HIS A 71 -14.24 15.77 -5.17
N TYR A 72 -13.54 14.62 -5.05
CA TYR A 72 -12.42 14.28 -5.94
C TYR A 72 -12.85 13.68 -7.28
N TYR A 73 -14.01 13.04 -7.33
CA TYR A 73 -14.53 12.28 -8.46
C TYR A 73 -15.97 12.68 -8.78
N GLY A 74 -16.23 13.99 -8.78
CA GLY A 74 -17.56 14.55 -9.05
C GLY A 74 -18.16 14.05 -10.37
N GLY A 75 -19.47 13.83 -10.38
CA GLY A 75 -20.18 13.27 -11.52
C GLY A 75 -20.07 11.74 -11.65
N THR A 76 -19.47 11.05 -10.67
CA THR A 76 -19.51 9.59 -10.57
C THR A 76 -20.57 9.13 -9.57
N THR A 77 -20.95 7.86 -9.64
CA THR A 77 -21.87 7.23 -8.69
C THR A 77 -21.23 5.98 -8.12
N LEU A 78 -21.43 5.75 -6.81
CA LEU A 78 -20.96 4.51 -6.17
C LEU A 78 -21.63 3.29 -6.80
N GLY A 79 -20.80 2.27 -7.08
CA GLY A 79 -21.23 1.00 -7.64
C GLY A 79 -20.58 -0.17 -6.91
N SER A 80 -21.16 -1.35 -7.07
CA SER A 80 -20.61 -2.61 -6.56
C SER A 80 -20.09 -3.45 -7.72
N LEU A 81 -18.96 -4.15 -7.50
CA LEU A 81 -18.43 -5.12 -8.46
C LEU A 81 -19.19 -6.46 -8.43
N GLY A 82 -20.16 -6.62 -7.54
CA GLY A 82 -20.96 -7.85 -7.41
C GLY A 82 -20.21 -9.03 -6.79
N GLY A 83 -19.02 -8.81 -6.22
CA GLY A 83 -18.19 -9.83 -5.59
C GLY A 83 -16.75 -9.35 -5.38
N ASP A 84 -15.84 -10.30 -5.20
CA ASP A 84 -14.39 -10.07 -5.05
C ASP A 84 -13.66 -10.60 -6.30
N PRO A 85 -13.68 -9.87 -7.44
CA PRO A 85 -13.14 -10.36 -8.69
C PRO A 85 -11.63 -10.56 -8.60
N LEU A 86 -11.13 -11.54 -9.36
CA LEU A 86 -9.70 -11.75 -9.51
C LEU A 86 -9.09 -10.66 -10.40
N LEU A 87 -7.93 -10.20 -10.00
CA LEU A 87 -7.10 -9.25 -10.73
C LEU A 87 -5.71 -9.85 -10.97
N GLY A 88 -5.16 -9.63 -12.16
CA GLY A 88 -3.79 -9.98 -12.51
C GLY A 88 -2.83 -8.78 -12.44
N VAL A 89 -1.76 -8.90 -11.66
CA VAL A 89 -0.65 -7.95 -11.59
C VAL A 89 0.58 -8.56 -12.28
N ARG A 90 1.03 -7.96 -13.39
CA ARG A 90 2.31 -8.35 -14.02
C ARG A 90 3.48 -7.96 -13.10
N LEU A 91 4.34 -8.93 -12.80
CA LEU A 91 5.57 -8.75 -12.03
C LEU A 91 6.71 -8.38 -12.99
N THR A 92 6.90 -7.09 -13.21
CA THR A 92 7.76 -6.55 -14.28
C THR A 92 9.24 -6.84 -14.06
N ARG A 93 9.69 -6.91 -12.80
CA ARG A 93 11.08 -7.29 -12.48
C ARG A 93 11.43 -8.72 -12.92
N LEU A 94 10.44 -9.57 -13.14
CA LEU A 94 10.59 -10.96 -13.59
C LEU A 94 10.36 -11.13 -15.11
N ASP A 95 10.24 -10.04 -15.87
CA ASP A 95 10.04 -10.11 -17.31
C ASP A 95 11.20 -10.78 -18.04
N GLY A 96 10.88 -11.75 -18.90
CA GLY A 96 11.87 -12.52 -19.67
C GLY A 96 12.72 -13.47 -18.82
N ARG A 97 12.39 -13.63 -17.53
CA ARG A 97 13.09 -14.52 -16.60
C ARG A 97 12.23 -15.73 -16.27
N GLU A 98 12.89 -16.75 -15.72
CA GLU A 98 12.20 -17.87 -15.08
C GLU A 98 11.41 -17.39 -13.87
N THR A 99 10.21 -17.94 -13.69
CA THR A 99 9.33 -17.63 -12.57
C THR A 99 9.69 -18.57 -11.44
N ALA A 100 10.40 -18.08 -10.43
CA ALA A 100 10.75 -18.83 -9.23
C ALA A 100 10.03 -18.25 -8.02
N VAL A 101 9.50 -19.15 -7.19
CA VAL A 101 8.81 -18.80 -5.95
C VAL A 101 9.20 -19.76 -4.83
N MET A 102 8.99 -19.33 -3.59
CA MET A 102 9.13 -20.19 -2.42
C MET A 102 8.08 -19.88 -1.35
N GLN A 103 8.03 -20.73 -0.32
CA GLN A 103 7.20 -20.53 0.86
C GLN A 103 7.87 -21.19 2.07
N ASP A 104 7.84 -20.53 3.22
CA ASP A 104 8.58 -20.96 4.43
C ASP A 104 8.06 -22.27 5.02
N ARG A 105 6.76 -22.56 4.86
CA ARG A 105 6.11 -23.77 5.42
C ARG A 105 6.19 -25.00 4.53
N GLY A 106 6.73 -24.88 3.30
CA GLY A 106 6.83 -26.01 2.39
C GLY A 106 5.49 -26.55 1.88
N LEU A 107 4.44 -25.73 1.87
CA LEU A 107 3.10 -26.06 1.38
C LEU A 107 2.82 -25.46 0.00
N LEU A 108 3.86 -25.14 -0.77
CA LEU A 108 3.69 -24.63 -2.12
C LEU A 108 3.20 -25.76 -3.04
N GLN A 109 2.22 -25.47 -3.87
CA GLN A 109 1.63 -26.37 -4.85
C GLN A 109 1.67 -25.77 -6.25
N THR A 110 1.50 -26.63 -7.26
CA THR A 110 1.41 -26.24 -8.66
C THR A 110 0.42 -27.13 -9.40
N ASN A 111 -0.18 -26.61 -10.47
CA ASN A 111 -0.99 -27.39 -11.41
C ASN A 111 -0.18 -28.38 -12.26
N ALA A 112 1.15 -28.28 -12.28
CA ALA A 112 2.01 -29.13 -13.10
C ALA A 112 2.30 -30.51 -12.49
N ALA A 113 2.30 -30.61 -11.16
CA ALA A 113 2.69 -31.83 -10.45
C ALA A 113 2.03 -31.89 -9.07
N PHE A 114 1.71 -33.10 -8.60
CA PHE A 114 1.23 -33.31 -7.24
C PHE A 114 2.38 -33.27 -6.24
N GLY A 115 2.16 -32.62 -5.10
CA GLY A 115 3.13 -32.54 -4.00
C GLY A 115 3.03 -31.23 -3.23
N SER A 116 3.85 -31.12 -2.19
CA SER A 116 4.08 -29.90 -1.43
C SER A 116 5.56 -29.58 -1.46
N PHE A 117 5.89 -28.32 -1.75
CA PHE A 117 7.25 -27.90 -2.07
C PHE A 117 7.65 -26.68 -1.25
N VAL A 118 8.95 -26.52 -1.00
CA VAL A 118 9.53 -25.31 -0.40
C VAL A 118 9.73 -24.24 -1.48
N ALA A 119 10.31 -24.62 -2.62
CA ALA A 119 10.46 -23.73 -3.76
C ALA A 119 10.10 -24.44 -5.07
N LEU A 120 9.50 -23.67 -5.99
CA LEU A 120 9.17 -24.10 -7.33
C LEU A 120 9.67 -23.08 -8.35
N ARG A 121 10.01 -23.57 -9.54
CA ARG A 121 10.46 -22.77 -10.65
C ARG A 121 9.83 -23.26 -11.95
N ALA A 122 9.35 -22.33 -12.77
CA ALA A 122 8.99 -22.60 -14.16
C ALA A 122 9.94 -21.86 -15.09
N ARG A 123 10.53 -22.59 -16.02
CA ARG A 123 11.39 -22.04 -17.09
C ARG A 123 10.84 -22.46 -18.44
N ARG A 124 10.52 -21.48 -19.27
CA ARG A 124 10.04 -21.68 -20.64
C ARG A 124 11.11 -22.39 -21.48
N VAL A 125 10.70 -23.43 -22.20
CA VAL A 125 11.56 -24.19 -23.13
C VAL A 125 10.98 -24.28 -24.54
N GLY A 126 9.76 -23.82 -24.75
CA GLY A 126 9.12 -23.77 -26.06
C GLY A 126 7.82 -22.98 -26.03
N PRO A 127 7.10 -22.89 -27.17
CA PRO A 127 5.78 -22.27 -27.25
C PRO A 127 4.83 -22.85 -26.20
N ASN A 128 4.44 -22.02 -25.23
CA ASN A 128 3.56 -22.37 -24.13
C ASN A 128 3.98 -23.66 -23.39
N LEU A 129 5.29 -23.92 -23.30
CA LEU A 129 5.86 -25.12 -22.71
C LEU A 129 6.94 -24.76 -21.68
N PHE A 130 6.80 -25.30 -20.48
CA PHE A 130 7.66 -25.01 -19.32
C PHE A 130 8.26 -26.28 -18.76
N VAL A 131 9.55 -26.24 -18.41
CA VAL A 131 10.13 -27.16 -17.44
C VAL A 131 9.77 -26.64 -16.05
N VAL A 132 9.19 -27.50 -15.22
CA VAL A 132 8.85 -27.21 -13.83
C VAL A 132 9.81 -27.97 -12.92
N GLU A 133 10.40 -27.26 -11.97
CA GLU A 133 11.47 -27.74 -11.10
C GLU A 133 11.15 -27.39 -9.65
N HIS A 134 11.70 -28.17 -8.72
CA HIS A 134 11.63 -27.90 -7.28
C HIS A 134 13.03 -27.73 -6.69
N GLY A 135 13.10 -27.06 -5.53
CA GLY A 135 14.36 -26.84 -4.83
C GLY A 135 14.15 -26.50 -3.35
N PRO A 136 15.25 -26.35 -2.59
CA PRO A 136 15.21 -25.97 -1.17
C PRO A 136 14.97 -24.47 -0.95
N GLY A 137 15.03 -23.65 -2.01
CA GLY A 137 14.85 -22.19 -1.94
C GLY A 137 15.15 -21.52 -3.27
N CYS A 138 15.08 -20.19 -3.32
CA CYS A 138 15.31 -19.38 -4.53
C CYS A 138 16.67 -19.60 -5.21
N GLY A 139 17.70 -20.01 -4.46
CA GLY A 139 19.04 -20.27 -5.00
C GLY A 139 19.24 -21.66 -5.63
N GLY A 140 18.24 -22.55 -5.55
CA GLY A 140 18.41 -23.95 -5.90
C GLY A 140 19.27 -24.74 -4.88
N PRO A 141 19.89 -25.86 -5.28
CA PRO A 141 19.85 -26.45 -6.62
C PRO A 141 18.44 -26.85 -7.04
N TRP A 142 18.21 -26.92 -8.35
CA TRP A 142 16.91 -27.20 -8.94
C TRP A 142 16.87 -28.61 -9.52
N THR A 143 15.81 -29.35 -9.19
CA THR A 143 15.55 -30.70 -9.70
C THR A 143 14.27 -30.67 -10.52
N GLN A 144 14.34 -31.20 -11.74
CA GLN A 144 13.19 -31.25 -12.63
C GLN A 144 12.09 -32.18 -12.08
N LEU A 145 10.87 -31.63 -11.99
CA LEU A 145 9.65 -32.38 -11.71
C LEU A 145 9.05 -32.93 -13.00
N THR A 146 8.78 -32.05 -13.97
CA THR A 146 8.01 -32.39 -15.15
C THR A 146 8.12 -31.32 -16.25
N LEU A 147 7.57 -31.62 -17.42
CA LEU A 147 7.20 -30.64 -18.44
C LEU A 147 5.70 -30.33 -18.33
N ALA A 148 5.35 -29.06 -18.43
CA ALA A 148 3.97 -28.59 -18.38
C ALA A 148 3.65 -27.69 -19.58
N SER A 149 2.56 -27.99 -20.28
CA SER A 149 1.99 -27.13 -21.32
C SER A 149 0.96 -26.18 -20.71
N GLY A 150 0.93 -24.93 -21.16
CA GLY A 150 0.05 -23.92 -20.62
C GLY A 150 0.68 -23.12 -19.48
N PRO A 151 -0.06 -22.15 -18.91
CA PRO A 151 0.40 -21.40 -17.76
C PRO A 151 0.64 -22.33 -16.56
N VAL A 152 1.79 -22.17 -15.90
CA VAL A 152 2.10 -22.88 -14.66
C VAL A 152 1.76 -21.98 -13.49
N ASN A 153 1.00 -22.50 -12.54
CA ASN A 153 0.62 -21.75 -11.34
C ASN A 153 1.39 -22.23 -10.11
N PHE A 154 1.56 -21.32 -9.16
CA PHE A 154 2.17 -21.56 -7.86
C PHE A 154 1.33 -20.90 -6.79
N ALA A 155 0.81 -21.69 -5.87
CA ALA A 155 -0.03 -21.22 -4.78
C ALA A 155 0.35 -21.92 -3.48
N SER A 156 0.00 -21.30 -2.35
CA SER A 156 -0.08 -22.03 -1.09
C SER A 156 -1.22 -23.05 -1.16
N ALA A 157 -1.02 -24.23 -0.57
CA ALA A 157 -2.06 -25.24 -0.39
C ALA A 157 -3.23 -24.78 0.50
N VAL A 158 -3.00 -23.73 1.29
CA VAL A 158 -3.97 -23.15 2.23
C VAL A 158 -4.05 -21.65 2.02
N ASP A 159 -5.20 -21.05 2.32
CA ASP A 159 -5.33 -19.59 2.36
C ASP A 159 -4.36 -19.02 3.41
N PRO A 160 -3.38 -18.19 3.02
CA PRO A 160 -2.43 -17.63 3.97
C PRO A 160 -3.05 -16.60 4.92
N GLY A 161 -4.19 -15.99 4.57
CA GLY A 161 -4.73 -14.85 5.30
C GLY A 161 -3.68 -13.74 5.50
N ASP A 162 -3.31 -13.50 6.75
CA ASP A 162 -2.27 -12.53 7.13
C ASP A 162 -0.97 -13.20 7.67
N ASP A 163 -0.88 -14.54 7.67
CA ASP A 163 0.35 -15.26 8.03
C ASP A 163 1.32 -15.28 6.83
N GLN A 164 2.37 -14.46 6.92
CA GLN A 164 3.40 -14.35 5.88
C GLN A 164 4.17 -15.66 5.64
N THR A 165 4.26 -16.54 6.64
CA THR A 165 4.98 -17.82 6.48
C THR A 165 4.24 -18.78 5.53
N LEU A 166 2.93 -18.57 5.36
CA LEU A 166 2.08 -19.29 4.42
C LEU A 166 1.96 -18.56 3.07
N MET A 167 2.45 -17.33 2.92
CA MET A 167 2.38 -16.59 1.66
C MET A 167 3.41 -17.08 0.64
N VAL A 168 3.05 -17.00 -0.64
CA VAL A 168 3.99 -17.22 -1.73
C VAL A 168 5.00 -16.07 -1.74
N GLN A 169 6.27 -16.39 -1.88
CA GLN A 169 7.35 -15.42 -2.00
C GLN A 169 7.91 -15.51 -3.42
N ALA A 170 7.82 -14.43 -4.20
CA ALA A 170 8.53 -14.34 -5.47
C ALA A 170 10.03 -14.16 -5.22
N CYS A 171 10.85 -14.95 -5.92
CA CYS A 171 12.29 -14.84 -5.90
C CYS A 171 12.71 -13.70 -6.84
N GLU A 172 13.14 -12.56 -6.27
CA GLU A 172 13.51 -11.39 -7.06
C GLU A 172 14.95 -11.50 -7.60
N PRO A 173 15.27 -10.86 -8.74
CA PRO A 173 16.61 -10.97 -9.35
C PRO A 173 17.74 -10.38 -8.50
N ASP A 174 17.43 -9.52 -7.54
CA ASP A 174 18.40 -8.95 -6.60
C ASP A 174 18.64 -9.85 -5.36
N GLY A 175 18.07 -11.07 -5.36
CA GLY A 175 18.16 -12.02 -4.26
C GLY A 175 17.16 -11.76 -3.14
N THR A 176 16.37 -10.69 -3.22
CA THR A 176 15.29 -10.43 -2.25
C THR A 176 14.10 -11.33 -2.51
N ARG A 177 13.17 -11.35 -1.54
CA ARG A 177 11.94 -12.13 -1.62
C ARG A 177 10.77 -11.20 -1.42
N ARG A 178 9.81 -11.25 -2.33
CA ARG A 178 8.60 -10.45 -2.24
C ARG A 178 7.43 -11.35 -1.85
N TYR A 179 6.85 -11.09 -0.68
CA TYR A 179 5.63 -11.75 -0.23
C TYR A 179 4.43 -11.32 -1.08
N LEU A 180 3.66 -12.29 -1.56
CA LEU A 180 2.52 -12.10 -2.43
C LEU A 180 1.33 -12.90 -1.89
N ARG A 181 0.15 -12.26 -1.90
CA ARG A 181 -1.12 -12.94 -1.70
C ARG A 181 -1.59 -13.56 -3.01
N GLY A 182 -2.40 -14.61 -2.91
CA GLY A 182 -2.95 -15.31 -4.07
C GLY A 182 -1.95 -16.23 -4.74
N THR A 183 -2.02 -16.30 -6.07
CA THR A 183 -1.30 -17.27 -6.90
C THR A 183 -0.34 -16.56 -7.83
N VAL A 184 0.85 -17.11 -8.03
CA VAL A 184 1.81 -16.62 -9.04
C VAL A 184 1.76 -17.55 -10.24
N PHE A 185 1.68 -16.98 -11.43
CA PHE A 185 1.63 -17.71 -12.69
C PHE A 185 2.84 -17.39 -13.56
N ALA A 186 3.36 -18.41 -14.23
CA ALA A 186 4.25 -18.27 -15.38
C ALA A 186 3.42 -18.36 -16.67
N PHE A 187 3.52 -17.34 -17.53
CA PHE A 187 2.84 -17.25 -18.83
C PHE A 187 3.86 -17.19 -19.97
N ASP A 188 3.49 -17.71 -21.14
CA ASP A 188 4.18 -17.44 -22.40
C ASP A 188 3.40 -16.36 -23.15
N ASP A 189 4.04 -15.22 -23.38
CA ASP A 189 3.51 -14.08 -24.13
C ASP A 189 4.35 -13.89 -25.39
N GLY A 190 3.96 -14.59 -26.46
CA GLY A 190 4.60 -14.47 -27.77
C GLY A 190 6.10 -14.79 -27.76
N GLY A 191 6.54 -15.75 -26.95
CA GLY A 191 7.96 -16.10 -26.79
C GLY A 191 8.59 -15.58 -25.51
N ASN A 192 7.95 -14.62 -24.85
CA ASN A 192 8.46 -13.99 -23.64
C ASN A 192 7.81 -14.60 -22.42
N GLN A 193 8.61 -15.12 -21.49
CA GLN A 193 8.07 -15.56 -20.20
C GLN A 193 7.65 -14.34 -19.36
N ARG A 194 6.42 -14.37 -18.85
CA ARG A 194 5.84 -13.34 -17.96
C ARG A 194 5.45 -13.98 -16.64
N SER A 195 5.72 -13.27 -15.54
CA SER A 195 5.23 -13.65 -14.22
C SER A 195 4.04 -12.78 -13.85
N VAL A 196 2.94 -13.38 -13.43
CA VAL A 196 1.69 -12.66 -13.08
C VAL A 196 1.20 -13.13 -11.72
N ASN A 197 1.04 -12.20 -10.78
CA ASN A 197 0.35 -12.46 -9.53
C ASN A 197 -1.15 -12.27 -9.73
N ARG A 198 -1.94 -13.35 -9.59
CA ARG A 198 -3.40 -13.29 -9.58
C ARG A 198 -3.92 -13.42 -8.17
N LEU A 199 -4.75 -12.48 -7.75
CA LEU A 199 -5.31 -12.38 -6.41
C LEU A 199 -6.68 -11.74 -6.45
N ALA A 200 -7.47 -11.98 -5.40
CA ALA A 200 -8.77 -11.32 -5.25
C ALA A 200 -8.58 -9.82 -4.96
N MET A 201 -9.55 -9.01 -5.38
CA MET A 201 -9.53 -7.55 -5.25
C MET A 201 -9.28 -7.10 -3.80
N GLU A 202 -9.91 -7.71 -2.81
CA GLU A 202 -9.67 -7.34 -1.40
C GLU A 202 -8.24 -7.71 -0.94
N GLY A 203 -7.69 -8.81 -1.44
CA GLY A 203 -6.29 -9.18 -1.22
C GLY A 203 -5.31 -8.20 -1.86
N TYR A 204 -5.65 -7.68 -3.04
CA TYR A 204 -4.91 -6.62 -3.73
C TYR A 204 -4.94 -5.31 -2.92
N LEU A 205 -6.11 -4.86 -2.48
CA LEU A 205 -6.25 -3.61 -1.72
C LEU A 205 -5.52 -3.64 -0.38
N ARG A 206 -5.45 -4.80 0.29
CA ARG A 206 -4.61 -4.99 1.48
C ARG A 206 -3.11 -4.80 1.21
N GLY A 207 -2.67 -4.96 -0.03
CA GLY A 207 -1.29 -4.69 -0.44
C GLY A 207 -1.06 -3.22 -0.82
N VAL A 208 -2.01 -2.61 -1.53
CA VAL A 208 -1.87 -1.27 -2.11
C VAL A 208 -2.21 -0.15 -1.11
N VAL A 209 -3.37 -0.22 -0.46
CA VAL A 209 -3.88 0.89 0.35
C VAL A 209 -2.90 1.30 1.46
N PRO A 210 -2.28 0.39 2.23
CA PRO A 210 -1.32 0.78 3.27
C PRO A 210 -0.05 1.45 2.75
N ARG A 211 0.28 1.28 1.46
CA ARG A 211 1.43 1.94 0.81
C ARG A 211 1.10 3.34 0.30
N GLU A 212 -0.19 3.62 0.08
CA GLU A 212 -0.68 4.94 -0.35
C GLU A 212 -1.23 5.77 0.80
N SER A 213 -1.73 5.15 1.86
CA SER A 213 -2.25 5.86 3.03
C SER A 213 -1.90 5.06 4.28
N PRO A 214 -1.13 5.65 5.22
CA PRO A 214 -0.75 4.96 6.44
C PRO A 214 -1.97 4.44 7.20
N ALA A 215 -1.96 3.15 7.54
CA ALA A 215 -3.07 2.53 8.27
C ALA A 215 -3.35 3.21 9.63
N SER A 216 -2.32 3.82 10.23
CA SER A 216 -2.43 4.60 11.48
C SER A 216 -3.35 5.81 11.37
N TRP A 217 -3.63 6.31 10.17
CA TRP A 217 -4.56 7.43 9.99
C TRP A 217 -5.99 7.09 10.40
N GLY A 218 -6.36 5.80 10.36
CA GLY A 218 -7.69 5.35 10.74
C GLY A 218 -8.09 5.70 12.18
N SER A 219 -7.13 5.83 13.10
CA SER A 219 -7.41 6.17 14.50
C SER A 219 -7.36 7.67 14.80
N LEU A 220 -6.95 8.51 13.85
CA LEU A 220 -6.88 9.96 14.03
C LEU A 220 -8.29 10.57 14.12
N GLY A 221 -8.39 11.70 14.85
CA GLY A 221 -9.66 12.42 15.03
C GLY A 221 -10.75 11.57 15.71
N GLY A 222 -10.37 10.69 16.64
CA GLY A 222 -11.32 9.78 17.30
C GLY A 222 -11.90 8.70 16.37
N GLY A 223 -11.19 8.37 15.28
CA GLY A 223 -11.64 7.39 14.27
C GLY A 223 -12.13 8.03 12.97
N ALA A 224 -12.28 9.36 12.92
CA ALA A 224 -12.73 10.08 11.73
C ALA A 224 -11.81 9.85 10.52
N GLY A 225 -10.50 9.72 10.74
CA GLY A 225 -9.53 9.46 9.68
C GLY A 225 -9.77 8.16 8.90
N MET A 226 -10.59 7.23 9.42
CA MET A 226 -11.01 6.03 8.68
C MET A 226 -11.79 6.36 7.40
N HIS A 227 -12.50 7.49 7.34
CA HIS A 227 -13.19 7.92 6.12
C HIS A 227 -12.21 8.21 4.97
N ALA A 228 -11.02 8.72 5.26
CA ALA A 228 -9.98 8.91 4.25
C ALA A 228 -9.47 7.56 3.72
N LEU A 229 -9.27 6.58 4.60
CA LEU A 229 -8.86 5.22 4.20
C LEU A 229 -9.94 4.50 3.38
N PHE A 230 -11.22 4.67 3.72
CA PHE A 230 -12.32 4.16 2.91
C PHE A 230 -12.37 4.80 1.53
N ALA A 231 -12.20 6.13 1.43
CA ALA A 231 -12.15 6.81 0.14
C ALA A 231 -10.97 6.32 -0.71
N GLN A 232 -9.79 6.16 -0.11
CA GLN A 232 -8.62 5.60 -0.78
C GLN A 232 -8.87 4.16 -1.27
N ALA A 233 -9.48 3.31 -0.44
CA ALA A 233 -9.79 1.93 -0.84
C ALA A 233 -10.80 1.86 -2.00
N VAL A 234 -11.83 2.72 -2.00
CA VAL A 234 -12.78 2.80 -3.12
C VAL A 234 -12.08 3.28 -4.38
N ALA A 235 -11.28 4.34 -4.30
CA ALA A 235 -10.55 4.86 -5.46
C ALA A 235 -9.58 3.82 -6.05
N ALA A 236 -8.75 3.18 -5.20
CA ALA A 236 -7.83 2.15 -5.63
C ALA A 236 -8.55 0.96 -6.28
N ARG A 237 -9.70 0.55 -5.73
CA ARG A 237 -10.56 -0.51 -6.30
C ARG A 237 -11.09 -0.12 -7.66
N SER A 238 -11.60 1.11 -7.81
CA SER A 238 -12.14 1.62 -9.06
C SER A 238 -11.09 1.68 -10.17
N TYR A 239 -9.89 2.18 -9.87
CA TYR A 239 -8.78 2.15 -10.82
C TYR A 239 -8.44 0.72 -11.22
N ALA A 240 -8.18 -0.16 -10.25
CA ALA A 240 -7.79 -1.54 -10.51
C ALA A 240 -8.84 -2.32 -11.32
N ALA A 241 -10.14 -2.13 -11.02
CA ALA A 241 -11.23 -2.77 -11.75
C ALA A 241 -11.40 -2.26 -13.19
N SER A 242 -11.01 -1.01 -13.45
CA SER A 242 -11.07 -0.41 -14.79
C SER A 242 -9.88 -0.78 -15.69
N GLU A 243 -8.79 -1.28 -15.11
CA GLU A 243 -7.57 -1.57 -15.86
C GLU A 243 -7.60 -2.91 -16.60
N HIS A 244 -7.20 -2.87 -17.86
CA HIS A 244 -6.95 -4.04 -18.70
C HIS A 244 -5.72 -3.81 -19.58
N ARG A 245 -4.56 -3.63 -18.96
CA ARG A 245 -3.32 -3.21 -19.63
C ARG A 245 -2.70 -4.28 -20.52
N TYR A 246 -2.93 -5.56 -20.23
CA TYR A 246 -2.36 -6.67 -20.97
C TYR A 246 -3.41 -7.78 -21.18
N PRO A 247 -3.32 -8.59 -22.24
CA PRO A 247 -4.21 -9.74 -22.44
C PRO A 247 -4.18 -10.76 -21.30
N TYR A 248 -3.08 -10.79 -20.53
CA TYR A 248 -2.84 -11.76 -19.45
C TYR A 248 -2.88 -11.14 -18.04
N ALA A 249 -2.98 -9.81 -17.93
CA ALA A 249 -2.95 -9.08 -16.65
C ALA A 249 -3.67 -7.73 -16.73
N ASN A 250 -4.38 -7.36 -15.67
CA ASN A 250 -5.08 -6.09 -15.56
C ASN A 250 -4.09 -4.93 -15.41
N THR A 251 -3.09 -5.10 -14.55
CA THR A 251 -2.14 -4.04 -14.17
C THR A 251 -0.70 -4.54 -14.09
N CYS A 252 0.22 -3.71 -13.60
CA CYS A 252 1.62 -4.07 -13.35
C CYS A 252 2.12 -3.54 -12.00
N ASP A 253 3.22 -4.10 -11.49
CA ASP A 253 3.75 -3.79 -10.16
C ASP A 253 4.70 -2.56 -10.09
N THR A 254 4.60 -1.66 -11.06
CA THR A 254 5.39 -0.41 -11.08
C THR A 254 4.51 0.77 -10.71
N THR A 255 5.15 1.87 -10.28
CA THR A 255 4.45 3.15 -10.03
C THR A 255 3.72 3.66 -11.26
N ALA A 256 4.09 3.29 -12.49
CA ALA A 256 3.31 3.66 -13.67
C ALA A 256 1.90 3.01 -13.73
N CYS A 257 1.66 2.00 -12.89
CA CYS A 257 0.46 1.18 -12.85
C CYS A 257 -0.28 1.30 -11.50
N GLN A 258 0.45 1.08 -10.41
CA GLN A 258 -0.09 1.03 -9.05
C GLN A 258 1.03 1.25 -8.02
N VAL A 259 0.72 1.20 -6.73
CA VAL A 259 1.65 1.47 -5.62
C VAL A 259 1.94 0.21 -4.79
#